data_AF-A0A5P9HU59-F1
#
_entry.id   AF-A0A5P9HU59-F1
#
_cell.length_a   1.000
_cell.length_b   1.000
_cell.length_c   1.000
_cell.angle_alpha   90.00
_cell.angle_beta   90.00
_cell.angle_gamma   90.00
#
_symmetry.space_group_name_H-M   'P 1'
#
loop_
_entity.id
_entity.type
_entity.pdbx_description
1 polymer ?
#
loop_
_entity_poly.entity_id
_entity_poly.type
_entity_poly.pdbx_seq_one_letter_code
_entity_poly.pdbx_strand_id
1 'polypeptide(L)'
;MKQTPIPDLDLALAASTFAALGSEQRLAVLRTLVRAGPEGLRIGELGERAGVAGSTLTHHMKILAQAGLVRQEKQGRSIICAAVAYDELHALADFLLRECCADRDQCAHEDQYNG
;
A
#
# COMPACT_ATOMS: atom_id res chain seq x y z
N MET A 1 22.92 7.85 0.15
CA MET A 1 21.65 7.10 0.09
C MET A 1 21.30 6.96 -1.38
N LYS A 2 21.31 5.74 -1.92
CA LYS A 2 21.01 5.53 -3.35
C LYS A 2 19.49 5.61 -3.48
N GLN A 3 18.99 6.68 -4.09
CA GLN A 3 17.58 6.76 -4.51
C GLN A 3 17.39 5.67 -5.57
N THR A 4 16.69 4.61 -5.21
CA THR A 4 16.21 3.64 -6.19
C THR A 4 15.12 4.37 -6.98
N PRO A 5 15.21 4.46 -8.32
CA PRO A 5 14.15 5.07 -9.10
C PRO A 5 12.90 4.21 -8.91
N ILE A 6 11.85 4.82 -8.37
CA ILE A 6 10.52 4.23 -8.25
C ILE A 6 10.11 3.82 -9.67
N PRO A 7 9.69 2.56 -9.91
CA PRO A 7 9.23 2.16 -11.23
C PRO A 7 8.08 3.08 -11.65
N ASP A 8 8.15 3.61 -12.87
CA ASP A 8 7.09 4.47 -13.39
C ASP A 8 5.82 3.63 -13.50
N LEU A 9 4.93 3.82 -12.53
CA LEU A 9 3.71 3.03 -12.36
C LEU A 9 2.73 3.46 -13.44
N ASP A 10 2.44 2.60 -14.42
CA ASP A 10 1.45 2.92 -15.43
C ASP A 10 0.01 2.92 -14.87
N LEU A 11 -0.91 3.56 -15.59
CA LEU A 11 -2.29 3.74 -15.16
C LEU A 11 -3.03 2.41 -14.95
N ALA A 12 -2.76 1.39 -15.76
CA ALA A 12 -3.44 0.10 -15.67
C ALA A 12 -3.00 -0.68 -14.43
N LEU A 13 -1.69 -0.68 -14.16
CA LEU A 13 -1.13 -1.26 -12.96
C LEU A 13 -1.63 -0.53 -11.71
N ALA A 14 -1.58 0.81 -11.70
CA ALA A 14 -2.10 1.62 -10.59
C ALA A 14 -3.58 1.30 -10.30
N ALA A 15 -4.44 1.29 -11.33
CA ALA A 15 -5.86 0.96 -11.19
C ALA A 15 -6.08 -0.46 -10.63
N SER A 16 -5.31 -1.44 -11.11
CA SER A 16 -5.40 -2.82 -10.62
C SER A 16 -5.00 -2.94 -9.14
N THR A 17 -3.97 -2.21 -8.72
CA THR A 17 -3.49 -2.18 -7.33
C THR A 17 -4.48 -1.45 -6.42
N PHE A 18 -5.07 -0.34 -6.86
CA PHE A 18 -6.16 0.32 -6.13
C PHE A 18 -7.40 -0.59 -6.02
N ALA A 19 -7.75 -1.34 -7.06
CA ALA A 19 -8.84 -2.32 -6.99
C ALA A 19 -8.53 -3.45 -5.98
N ALA A 20 -7.28 -3.89 -5.89
CA ALA A 20 -6.83 -4.79 -4.84
C ALA A 20 -6.93 -4.16 -3.44
N LEU A 21 -6.88 -2.84 -3.29
CA LEU A 21 -7.11 -2.14 -2.02
C LEU A 21 -8.58 -1.78 -1.74
N GLY A 22 -9.44 -1.77 -2.75
CA GLY A 22 -10.86 -1.40 -2.68
C GLY A 22 -11.77 -2.36 -1.90
N SER A 23 -11.25 -3.04 -0.88
CA SER A 23 -12.00 -3.90 0.05
C SER A 23 -11.56 -3.59 1.47
N GLU A 24 -12.53 -3.35 2.36
CA GLU A 24 -12.29 -3.02 3.76
C GLU A 24 -11.40 -4.05 4.47
N GLN A 25 -11.67 -5.34 4.24
CA GLN A 25 -10.90 -6.44 4.84
C GLN A 25 -9.45 -6.46 4.34
N ARG A 26 -9.22 -6.24 3.03
CA ARG A 26 -7.86 -6.21 2.47
C ARG A 26 -7.09 -4.97 2.95
N LEU A 27 -7.76 -3.83 3.03
CA LEU A 27 -7.18 -2.62 3.58
C LEU A 27 -6.85 -2.77 5.07
N ALA A 28 -7.71 -3.44 5.85
CA ALA A 28 -7.44 -3.76 7.26
C ALA A 28 -6.21 -4.67 7.43
N VAL A 29 -6.08 -5.70 6.59
CA VAL A 29 -4.90 -6.58 6.56
C VAL A 29 -3.64 -5.78 6.22
N LEU A 30 -3.65 -4.99 5.15
CA LEU A 30 -2.49 -4.19 4.76
C LEU A 30 -2.12 -3.17 5.85
N ARG A 31 -3.10 -2.44 6.40
CA ARG A 31 -2.88 -1.48 7.49
C ARG A 31 -2.29 -2.14 8.73
N THR A 32 -2.68 -3.37 9.03
CA THR A 32 -2.13 -4.15 10.15
C THR A 32 -0.66 -4.48 9.91
N LEU A 33 -0.30 -4.88 8.69
CA LEU A 33 1.10 -5.13 8.30
C LEU A 33 1.93 -3.84 8.27
N VAL A 34 1.40 -2.74 7.74
CA VAL A 34 2.08 -1.42 7.76
C VAL A 34 2.43 -1.01 9.19
N ARG A 35 1.51 -1.24 10.14
CA ARG A 35 1.73 -0.96 11.57
C ARG A 35 2.75 -1.89 12.23
N ALA A 36 2.90 -3.11 11.73
CA ALA A 36 3.89 -4.08 12.23
C ALA A 36 5.32 -3.74 11.80
N GLY A 37 5.48 -3.01 10.68
CA GLY A 37 6.78 -2.62 10.17
C GLY A 37 7.39 -3.65 9.21
N PRO A 38 8.67 -3.46 8.83
CA PRO A 38 9.34 -4.27 7.79
C PRO A 38 9.49 -5.75 8.14
N GLU A 39 9.54 -6.08 9.43
CA GLU A 39 9.61 -7.47 9.90
C GLU A 39 8.29 -8.25 9.67
N GLY A 40 7.19 -7.53 9.45
CA GLY A 40 5.89 -8.13 9.20
C GLY A 40 5.31 -8.87 10.41
N LEU A 41 4.42 -9.83 10.13
CA LEU A 41 3.73 -10.65 11.12
C LEU A 41 3.61 -12.09 10.66
N ARG A 42 3.51 -13.03 11.62
CA ARG A 42 3.08 -14.40 11.32
C ARG A 42 1.62 -14.39 10.86
N ILE A 43 1.25 -15.28 9.93
CA ILE A 43 -0.13 -15.33 9.38
C ILE A 43 -1.21 -15.48 10.47
N GLY A 44 -0.98 -16.28 11.51
CA GLY A 44 -1.95 -16.43 12.61
C GLY A 44 -2.17 -15.11 13.35
N GLU A 45 -1.09 -14.46 13.76
CA GLU A 45 -1.12 -13.16 14.44
C GLU A 45 -1.71 -12.05 13.57
N LEU A 46 -1.43 -12.07 12.26
CA LEU A 46 -2.04 -11.16 11.30
C LEU A 46 -3.56 -11.30 11.27
N GLY A 47 -4.08 -12.54 11.21
CA GLY A 47 -5.51 -12.81 11.21
C GLY A 47 -6.20 -12.33 12.47
N GLU A 48 -5.61 -12.60 13.64
CA GLU A 48 -6.11 -12.14 14.93
C GLU A 48 -6.16 -10.61 15.00
N ARG A 49 -5.07 -9.92 14.65
CA ARG A 49 -4.99 -8.44 14.71
C ARG A 49 -5.88 -7.75 13.69
N ALA A 50 -6.03 -8.33 12.50
CA ALA A 50 -6.88 -7.79 11.44
C ALA A 50 -8.36 -8.16 11.60
N GLY A 51 -8.70 -9.10 12.50
CA GLY A 51 -10.07 -9.60 12.67
C GLY A 51 -10.57 -10.45 11.50
N VAL A 52 -9.66 -11.17 10.82
CA VAL A 52 -9.96 -11.94 9.61
C VAL A 52 -9.69 -13.43 9.81
N ALA A 53 -10.68 -14.27 9.51
CA ALA A 53 -10.55 -15.72 9.60
C ALA A 53 -9.51 -16.29 8.60
N GLY A 54 -8.85 -17.41 8.95
CA GLY A 54 -7.70 -17.92 8.21
C GLY A 54 -7.92 -18.24 6.71
N SER A 55 -9.08 -18.81 6.35
CA SER A 55 -9.40 -19.09 4.93
C SER A 55 -9.58 -17.81 4.12
N THR A 56 -10.33 -16.84 4.67
CA THR A 56 -10.53 -15.51 4.09
C THR A 56 -9.22 -14.73 4.01
N LEU A 57 -8.39 -14.79 5.05
CA LEU A 57 -7.08 -14.14 5.10
C LEU A 57 -6.16 -14.67 4.00
N THR A 58 -6.11 -15.99 3.80
CA THR A 58 -5.31 -16.59 2.72
C THR A 58 -5.72 -16.06 1.35
N HIS A 59 -7.03 -15.95 1.11
CA HIS A 59 -7.55 -15.39 -0.13
C HIS A 59 -7.17 -13.90 -0.29
N HIS A 60 -7.34 -13.09 0.75
CA HIS A 60 -6.92 -11.68 0.75
C HIS A 60 -5.42 -11.50 0.53
N MET A 61 -4.60 -12.33 1.18
CA MET A 61 -3.15 -12.31 1.05
C MET A 61 -2.70 -12.65 -0.37
N LYS A 62 -3.36 -13.59 -1.03
CA LYS A 62 -3.10 -13.91 -2.44
C LYS A 62 -3.36 -12.71 -3.34
N ILE A 63 -4.49 -12.02 -3.17
CA ILE A 63 -4.84 -10.83 -3.96
C ILE A 63 -3.82 -9.71 -3.73
N LEU A 64 -3.51 -9.40 -2.46
CA LEU A 64 -2.54 -8.36 -2.11
C LEU A 64 -1.14 -8.70 -2.64
N ALA A 65 -0.74 -9.97 -2.61
CA ALA A 65 0.56 -10.41 -3.15
C ALA A 65 0.62 -10.32 -4.68
N GLN A 66 -0.49 -10.65 -5.36
CA GLN A 66 -0.60 -10.48 -6.82
C GLN A 66 -0.54 -9.00 -7.22
N ALA A 67 -1.05 -8.10 -6.38
CA ALA A 67 -0.92 -6.65 -6.55
C ALA A 67 0.46 -6.10 -6.12
N GLY A 68 1.37 -6.96 -5.68
CA GLY A 68 2.74 -6.56 -5.29
C GLY A 68 2.86 -5.82 -3.96
N LEU A 69 1.79 -5.67 -3.18
CA LEU A 69 1.77 -4.86 -1.95
C LEU A 69 2.28 -5.59 -0.70
N VAL A 70 2.38 -6.91 -0.76
CA VAL A 70 2.78 -7.76 0.36
C VAL A 70 3.63 -8.91 -0.13
N ARG A 71 4.56 -9.34 0.72
CA ARG A 71 5.44 -10.50 0.50
C ARG A 71 5.20 -11.52 1.58
N GLN A 72 5.32 -12.79 1.23
CA GLN A 72 5.19 -13.92 2.15
C GLN A 72 6.48 -14.73 2.13
N GLU A 73 7.08 -14.91 3.30
CA GLU A 73 8.33 -15.67 3.46
C GLU A 73 8.15 -16.82 4.43
N LYS A 74 8.76 -17.96 4.11
CA LYS A 74 8.78 -19.13 5.00
C LYS A 74 10.00 -19.04 5.93
N GLN A 75 9.75 -18.89 7.22
CA GLN A 75 10.76 -19.04 8.27
C GLN A 75 10.70 -20.46 8.87
N GLY A 76 11.77 -21.22 8.68
CA GLY A 76 11.86 -22.60 9.19
C GLY A 76 10.89 -23.57 8.48
N ARG A 77 10.31 -24.50 9.23
CA ARG A 77 9.54 -25.62 8.65
C ARG A 77 8.10 -25.28 8.24
N SER A 78 7.53 -24.18 8.73
CA SER A 78 6.12 -23.87 8.47
C SER A 78 5.65 -22.44 8.82
N ILE A 79 6.50 -21.58 9.37
CA ILE A 79 6.06 -20.23 9.76
C ILE A 79 6.05 -19.36 8.51
N ILE A 80 4.87 -18.88 8.12
CA ILE A 80 4.75 -17.88 7.06
C ILE A 80 4.67 -16.51 7.72
N CYS A 81 5.63 -15.65 7.39
CA CYS A 81 5.62 -14.24 7.75
C CYS A 81 5.16 -13.43 6.54
N ALA A 82 4.22 -12.51 6.76
CA ALA A 82 3.78 -11.56 5.75
C ALA A 82 4.29 -10.17 6.11
N ALA A 83 4.85 -9.47 5.14
CA ALA A 83 5.36 -8.10 5.28
C ALA A 83 4.89 -7.23 4.12
N VAL A 84 4.89 -5.91 4.32
CA VAL A 84 4.53 -4.94 3.28
C VAL A 84 5.70 -4.74 2.33
N ALA A 85 5.38 -4.62 1.04
CA ALA A 85 6.32 -4.14 0.03
C ALA A 85 6.26 -2.61 0.01
N TYR A 86 7.10 -1.98 0.85
CA TYR A 86 7.00 -0.54 1.13
C TYR A 86 7.32 0.34 -0.07
N ASP A 87 8.27 -0.06 -0.92
CA ASP A 87 8.63 0.71 -2.11
C ASP A 87 7.43 0.80 -3.07
N GLU A 88 6.72 -0.31 -3.25
CA GLU A 88 5.52 -0.41 -4.07
C GLU A 88 4.33 0.35 -3.45
N LEU A 89 4.19 0.31 -2.12
CA LEU A 89 3.18 1.11 -1.42
C LEU A 89 3.43 2.61 -1.56
N HIS A 90 4.68 3.07 -1.42
CA HIS A 90 5.04 4.46 -1.64
C HIS A 90 4.82 4.87 -3.10
N ALA A 91 5.22 4.04 -4.06
CA ALA A 91 5.00 4.28 -5.49
C ALA A 91 3.51 4.51 -5.81
N LEU A 92 2.62 3.70 -5.23
CA LEU A 92 1.18 3.81 -5.41
C LEU A 92 0.61 5.10 -4.79
N ALA A 93 1.10 5.51 -3.62
CA ALA A 93 0.69 6.77 -3.01
C ALA A 93 1.17 7.96 -3.84
N ASP A 94 2.44 7.94 -4.22
CA ASP A 94 3.09 8.98 -5.03
C ASP A 94 2.46 9.10 -6.43
N PHE A 95 1.86 8.03 -6.96
CA PHE A 95 1.14 8.07 -8.23
C PHE A 95 0.03 9.14 -8.24
N LEU A 96 -0.80 9.21 -7.20
CA LEU A 96 -1.83 10.24 -7.10
C LEU A 96 -1.29 11.56 -6.53
N LEU A 97 -0.35 11.51 -5.58
CA LEU A 97 0.16 12.71 -4.92
C LEU A 97 0.97 13.60 -5.88
N ARG A 98 1.64 13.03 -6.89
CA ARG A 98 2.31 13.81 -7.95
C ARG A 98 1.35 14.64 -8.80
N GLU A 99 0.12 14.16 -8.98
CA GLU A 99 -0.93 14.84 -9.74
C GLU A 99 -1.75 15.82 -8.87
N CYS A 100 -1.43 15.92 -7.57
CA CYS A 100 -2.17 16.78 -6.66
C CYS A 100 -1.97 18.26 -7.00
N CYS A 101 -3.05 18.91 -7.48
CA CYS A 101 -3.06 20.32 -7.85
C CYS A 101 -2.06 20.70 -8.96
N ALA A 102 -1.58 19.74 -9.77
CA ALA A 102 -0.60 19.99 -10.83
C ALA A 102 -1.06 21.06 -11.84
N ASP A 103 -2.37 21.13 -12.09
CA ASP A 103 -2.99 22.11 -13.00
C ASP A 103 -3.63 23.30 -12.28
N ARG A 104 -3.35 23.50 -10.99
CA ARG A 104 -3.91 24.64 -10.26
C ARG A 104 -3.12 25.90 -10.61
N ASP A 105 -3.70 26.76 -11.44
CA ASP A 105 -3.20 28.13 -11.63
C ASP A 105 -3.09 28.83 -10.27
N GLN A 106 -1.87 29.16 -9.85
CA GLN A 106 -1.64 30.11 -8.75
C GLN A 106 -1.85 31.54 -9.28
N CYS A 107 -3.07 31.84 -9.73
CA CYS A 107 -3.51 33.20 -10.04
C CYS A 107 -4.67 33.54 -9.11
N ALA A 108 -4.34 33.75 -7.83
CA ALA A 108 -5.19 34.46 -6.89
C ALA A 108 -4.50 35.78 -6.51
N HIS A 109 -4.52 36.72 -7.45
CA HIS A 109 -4.74 38.16 -7.25
C HIS A 109 -4.08 38.81 -6.01
N GLU A 110 -2.82 39.23 -6.16
CA GLU A 110 -2.27 40.36 -5.39
C GLU A 110 -2.64 41.68 -6.09
N ASP A 111 -3.92 42.05 -6.16
CA ASP A 111 -4.28 43.46 -6.27
C ASP A 111 -4.72 43.98 -4.90
N GLN A 112 -3.79 44.70 -4.27
CA GLN A 112 -4.02 45.98 -3.61
C GLN A 112 -5.18 46.05 -2.60
N TYR A 113 -4.89 45.80 -1.32
CA TYR A 113 -5.51 46.60 -0.26
C TYR A 113 -4.50 47.67 0.19
N ASN A 114 -4.51 48.79 -0.54
CA ASN A 114 -4.02 50.07 -0.05
C ASN A 114 -5.25 50.93 0.25
N GLY A 115 -5.51 51.18 1.54
CA GLY A 115 -6.64 51.97 2.02
C GLY A 115 -6.85 51.80 3.51
#